data_AF-A0ABD3MQA9-F1
#
_entry.id   AF-A0ABD3MQA9-F1
#
_cell.length_a   1.000
_cell.length_b   1.000
_cell.length_c   1.000
_cell.angle_alpha   90.00
_cell.angle_beta   90.00
_cell.angle_gamma   90.00
#
_symmetry.space_group_name_H-M   'P 1'
#
loop_
_entity.id
_entity.type
_entity.pdbx_description
1 polymer ?
#
loop_
_entity_poly.entity_id
_entity_poly.type
_entity_poly.pdbx_seq_one_letter_code
_entity_poly.pdbx_strand_id
1 'polypeptide(L)'
;MPTKEDVEFPPSMNPDEIDEVLFTKEMIASRVRELGAEISESYRGDDVGGGGLRLPLVVICTLKGAAAFFADLVRSLSCDSQWEFMAFSSYGGGTTSTGAVQTVLDLRVDIAGRDVLVVEDILDTGHTLRYMINMLQARGPKSVRTAVLLHKAERTVAELGLTPEFVGFVIPNEFVVGYGLDYDQKYRSLPWIGVLAPWVYGDADSKIKYSACGGRGKATKQSDD
;
A
#
# COMPACT_ATOMS: atom_id res chain seq x y z
N MET A 1 15.82 10.03 9.13
CA MET A 1 14.45 9.49 9.15
C MET A 1 13.61 10.41 10.01
N PRO A 2 12.32 10.56 9.73
CA PRO A 2 11.44 11.37 10.57
C PRO A 2 11.35 10.78 11.98
N THR A 3 11.00 11.63 12.93
CA THR A 3 10.80 11.33 14.34
C THR A 3 9.32 11.49 14.70
N LYS A 4 8.95 11.11 15.93
CA LYS A 4 7.59 11.34 16.44
C LYS A 4 7.25 12.84 16.57
N GLU A 5 8.25 13.71 16.64
CA GLU A 5 8.06 15.17 16.70
C GLU A 5 7.68 15.76 15.33
N ASP A 6 7.96 15.04 14.24
CA ASP A 6 7.66 15.47 12.86
C ASP A 6 6.21 15.18 12.45
N VAL A 7 5.40 14.58 13.33
CA VAL A 7 4.02 14.17 13.01
C VAL A 7 3.04 14.49 14.13
N GLU A 8 1.78 14.71 13.74
CA GLU A 8 0.69 14.94 14.68
C GLU A 8 -0.04 13.62 15.01
N PHE A 9 -0.21 13.34 16.30
CA PHE A 9 -0.96 12.20 16.79
C PHE A 9 -2.38 12.62 17.19
N PRO A 10 -3.42 11.83 16.87
CA PRO A 10 -4.76 12.07 17.38
C PRO A 10 -4.78 12.12 18.91
N PRO A 11 -5.56 13.01 19.55
CA PRO A 11 -5.60 13.10 21.02
C PRO A 11 -6.00 11.81 21.74
N SER A 12 -6.72 10.92 21.05
CA SER A 12 -7.18 9.63 21.57
C SER A 12 -6.15 8.50 21.45
N MET A 13 -4.98 8.76 20.86
CA MET A 13 -3.96 7.75 20.59
C MET A 13 -2.77 7.93 21.52
N ASN A 14 -2.24 6.83 22.07
CA ASN A 14 -0.97 6.86 22.78
C ASN A 14 0.19 6.84 21.76
N PRO A 15 1.07 7.87 21.70
CA PRO A 15 2.20 7.89 20.78
C PRO A 15 3.20 6.74 20.97
N ASP A 16 3.21 6.07 22.13
CA ASP A 16 4.05 4.90 22.39
C ASP A 16 3.56 3.62 21.70
N GLU A 17 2.35 3.65 21.12
CA GLU A 17 1.85 2.58 20.23
C GLU A 17 2.63 2.52 18.91
N ILE A 18 3.38 3.57 18.58
CA ILE A 18 4.26 3.63 17.40
C ILE A 18 5.71 3.50 17.85
N ASP A 19 6.45 2.54 17.31
CA ASP A 19 7.88 2.36 17.56
C ASP A 19 8.68 3.43 16.80
N GLU A 20 8.35 3.61 15.53
CA GLU A 20 9.07 4.49 14.61
C GLU A 20 8.12 5.15 13.59
N VAL A 21 8.42 6.38 13.17
CA VAL A 21 7.76 7.04 12.03
C VAL A 21 8.62 6.79 10.80
N LEU A 22 8.05 6.21 9.74
CA LEU A 22 8.77 5.92 8.49
C LEU A 22 8.61 7.06 7.47
N PHE A 23 7.38 7.54 7.30
CA PHE A 23 7.05 8.54 6.29
C PHE A 23 6.07 9.57 6.84
N THR A 24 6.42 10.85 6.76
CA THR A 24 5.50 11.95 7.09
C THR A 24 4.49 12.15 5.97
N LYS A 25 3.44 12.93 6.25
CA LYS A 25 2.44 13.33 5.25
C LYS A 25 3.07 13.98 4.02
N GLU A 26 4.08 14.82 4.22
CA GLU A 26 4.76 15.58 3.18
C GLU A 26 5.60 14.66 2.30
N MET A 27 6.29 13.68 2.90
CA MET A 27 7.06 12.67 2.17
C MET A 27 6.14 11.82 1.28
N ILE A 28 5.02 11.35 1.84
CA ILE A 28 4.02 10.58 1.10
C ILE A 28 3.47 11.42 -0.05
N ALA A 29 3.02 12.64 0.22
CA ALA A 29 2.48 13.52 -0.81
C ALA A 29 3.49 13.83 -1.93
N SER A 30 4.79 13.98 -1.62
CA SER A 30 5.83 14.14 -2.64
C SER A 30 5.94 12.91 -3.52
N ARG A 31 6.08 11.72 -2.91
CA ARG A 31 6.26 10.48 -3.65
C ARG A 31 5.04 10.14 -4.50
N VAL A 32 3.83 10.40 -4.01
CA VAL A 32 2.59 10.19 -4.78
C VAL A 32 2.54 11.09 -6.02
N ARG A 33 3.01 12.35 -5.94
CA ARG A 33 3.11 13.23 -7.11
C ARG A 33 4.11 12.72 -8.14
N GLU A 34 5.27 12.25 -7.68
CA GLU A 34 6.29 11.65 -8.55
C GLU A 34 5.73 10.42 -9.27
N LEU A 35 5.08 9.51 -8.54
CA LEU A 35 4.39 8.36 -9.11
C LEU A 35 3.32 8.76 -10.12
N GLY A 36 2.53 9.78 -9.81
CA GLY A 36 1.53 10.32 -10.74
C GLY A 36 2.13 10.74 -12.08
N ALA A 37 3.29 11.40 -12.04
CA ALA A 37 4.03 11.78 -13.24
C ALA A 37 4.62 10.56 -13.99
N GLU A 38 5.25 9.62 -13.27
CA GLU A 38 5.81 8.38 -13.84
C GLU A 38 4.75 7.53 -14.56
N ILE A 39 3.57 7.37 -13.94
CA ILE A 39 2.43 6.64 -14.50
C ILE A 39 1.87 7.39 -15.70
N SER A 40 1.68 8.70 -15.58
CA SER A 40 1.12 9.50 -16.67
C SER A 40 2.01 9.48 -17.91
N GLU A 41 3.33 9.53 -17.75
CA GLU A 41 4.29 9.39 -18.85
C GLU A 41 4.24 7.99 -19.47
N SER A 42 4.17 6.95 -18.63
CA SER A 42 4.07 5.56 -19.09
C SER A 42 2.84 5.28 -19.94
N TYR A 43 1.76 6.02 -19.72
CA TYR A 43 0.53 5.95 -20.49
C TYR A 43 0.38 7.12 -21.47
N ARG A 44 1.43 7.90 -21.76
CA ARG A 44 1.33 9.05 -22.67
C ARG A 44 1.37 8.65 -24.16
N GLY A 45 1.82 7.43 -24.48
CA GLY A 45 2.22 6.99 -25.83
C GLY A 45 1.12 6.57 -26.84
N ASP A 46 1.21 7.21 -28.01
CA ASP A 46 0.99 6.84 -29.43
C ASP A 46 -0.40 6.64 -30.08
N ASP A 47 -1.53 6.87 -29.42
CA ASP A 47 -2.85 6.95 -30.12
C ASP A 47 -3.08 8.32 -30.84
N VAL A 48 -2.03 8.88 -31.45
CA VAL A 48 -2.14 10.02 -32.38
C VAL A 48 -2.27 9.51 -33.85
N GLY A 49 -2.17 8.20 -34.05
CA GLY A 49 -2.33 7.54 -35.35
C GLY A 49 -3.79 7.22 -35.70
N GLY A 50 -4.57 8.23 -36.07
CA GLY A 50 -5.80 8.04 -36.86
C GLY A 50 -7.12 8.05 -36.08
N GLY A 51 -7.61 9.24 -35.72
CA GLY A 51 -9.04 9.53 -35.51
C GLY A 51 -9.79 8.74 -34.42
N GLY A 52 -9.11 7.92 -33.61
CA GLY A 52 -9.72 7.07 -32.59
C GLY A 52 -9.88 7.77 -31.24
N LEU A 53 -11.02 7.54 -30.60
CA LEU A 53 -11.27 7.92 -29.21
C LEU A 53 -10.37 7.08 -28.30
N ARG A 54 -9.39 7.71 -27.65
CA ARG A 54 -8.56 7.03 -26.64
C ARG A 54 -9.43 6.69 -25.43
N LEU A 55 -9.48 5.40 -25.06
CA LEU A 55 -10.18 4.97 -23.85
C LEU A 55 -9.41 5.41 -22.59
N PRO A 56 -10.10 5.84 -21.52
CA PRO A 56 -9.43 6.22 -20.28
C PRO A 56 -8.78 5.01 -19.62
N LEU A 57 -7.65 5.26 -18.93
CA LEU A 57 -6.96 4.26 -18.10
C LEU A 57 -7.92 3.75 -17.02
N VAL A 58 -8.10 2.44 -16.90
CA VAL A 58 -8.89 1.88 -15.79
C VAL A 58 -8.00 1.79 -14.57
N VAL A 59 -8.27 2.59 -13.54
CA VAL A 59 -7.52 2.57 -12.28
C VAL A 59 -8.37 1.88 -11.22
N ILE A 60 -7.90 0.75 -10.72
CA ILE A 60 -8.62 -0.09 -9.76
C ILE A 60 -8.02 0.12 -8.37
N CYS A 61 -8.83 0.62 -7.44
CA CYS A 61 -8.48 0.66 -6.01
C CYS A 61 -8.78 -0.69 -5.36
N THR A 62 -7.79 -1.33 -4.75
CA THR A 62 -8.06 -2.46 -3.85
C THR A 62 -8.52 -1.96 -2.48
N LEU A 63 -9.76 -2.23 -2.13
CA LEU A 63 -10.33 -1.84 -0.85
C LEU A 63 -9.93 -2.81 0.27
N LYS A 64 -9.79 -2.32 1.51
CA LYS A 64 -10.02 -0.92 1.95
C LYS A 64 -8.76 -0.06 1.96
N GLY A 65 -7.61 -0.67 2.23
CA GLY A 65 -6.40 0.04 2.64
C GLY A 65 -5.85 0.99 1.59
N ALA A 66 -5.95 0.65 0.31
CA ALA A 66 -5.46 1.49 -0.77
C ALA A 66 -6.27 2.79 -0.98
N ALA A 67 -7.42 2.97 -0.33
CA ALA A 67 -8.32 4.10 -0.63
C ALA A 67 -7.67 5.48 -0.45
N ALA A 68 -6.82 5.66 0.58
CA ALA A 68 -6.11 6.92 0.81
C ALA A 68 -5.08 7.19 -0.29
N PHE A 69 -4.19 6.22 -0.54
CA PHE A 69 -3.18 6.28 -1.59
C PHE A 69 -3.81 6.47 -2.97
N PHE A 70 -4.84 5.69 -3.30
CA PHE A 70 -5.59 5.78 -4.54
C PHE A 70 -6.11 7.20 -4.77
N ALA A 71 -6.78 7.79 -3.78
CA ALA A 71 -7.37 9.12 -3.92
C ALA A 71 -6.32 10.20 -4.19
N ASP A 72 -5.16 10.13 -3.53
CA ASP A 72 -4.06 11.07 -3.78
C ASP A 72 -3.35 10.81 -5.12
N LEU A 73 -3.19 9.55 -5.50
CA LEU A 73 -2.55 9.15 -6.75
C LEU A 73 -3.34 9.58 -7.96
N VAL A 74 -4.64 9.27 -8.02
CA VAL A 74 -5.49 9.62 -9.17
C VAL A 74 -5.61 11.13 -9.39
N ARG A 75 -5.56 11.93 -8.32
CA ARG A 75 -5.50 13.40 -8.40
C ARG A 75 -4.17 13.92 -8.95
N SER A 76 -3.11 13.10 -8.88
CA SER A 76 -1.77 13.41 -9.39
C SER A 76 -1.55 12.94 -10.82
N LEU A 77 -2.48 12.19 -11.41
CA LEU A 77 -2.43 11.76 -12.80
C LEU A 77 -2.79 12.92 -13.74
N SER A 78 -2.09 13.00 -14.88
CA SER A 78 -2.40 13.92 -15.98
C SER A 78 -3.08 13.24 -17.18
N CYS A 79 -3.27 11.92 -17.12
CA CYS A 79 -4.03 11.15 -18.10
C CYS A 79 -5.50 10.96 -17.66
N ASP A 80 -6.40 10.82 -18.63
CA ASP A 80 -7.80 10.51 -18.35
C ASP A 80 -7.94 9.10 -17.74
N SER A 81 -8.75 8.98 -16.70
CA SER A 81 -8.88 7.76 -15.91
C SER A 81 -10.31 7.46 -15.51
N GLN A 82 -10.67 6.18 -15.58
CA GLN A 82 -11.92 5.64 -15.08
C GLN A 82 -11.63 4.84 -13.80
N TRP A 83 -12.32 5.18 -12.72
CA TRP A 83 -12.05 4.63 -11.39
C TRP A 83 -12.96 3.44 -11.11
N GLU A 84 -12.35 2.33 -10.72
CA GLU A 84 -13.06 1.14 -10.27
C GLU A 84 -12.55 0.74 -8.89
N PHE A 85 -13.36 -0.01 -8.16
CA PHE A 85 -13.04 -0.48 -6.81
C PHE A 85 -13.26 -1.98 -6.75
N MET A 86 -12.30 -2.69 -6.18
CA MET A 86 -12.43 -4.12 -5.91
C MET A 86 -12.24 -4.38 -4.43
N ALA A 87 -13.01 -5.33 -3.89
CA ALA A 87 -12.89 -5.74 -2.50
C ALA A 87 -12.84 -7.26 -2.43
N PHE A 88 -11.94 -7.75 -1.60
CA PHE A 88 -11.70 -9.16 -1.38
C PHE A 88 -11.88 -9.48 0.10
N SER A 89 -12.39 -10.68 0.38
CA SER A 89 -12.43 -11.22 1.74
C SER A 89 -11.68 -12.54 1.79
N SER A 90 -10.89 -12.72 2.85
CA SER A 90 -10.19 -13.97 3.11
C SER A 90 -11.19 -15.03 3.59
N TYR A 91 -11.07 -16.26 3.09
CA TYR A 91 -11.79 -17.38 3.69
C TYR A 91 -11.09 -17.79 5.01
N GLY A 92 -11.74 -17.51 6.14
CA GLY A 92 -11.28 -17.88 7.48
C GLY A 92 -10.50 -16.77 8.19
N GLY A 93 -11.00 -16.32 9.35
CA GLY A 93 -10.50 -15.17 10.10
C GLY A 93 -9.20 -15.42 10.88
N GLY A 94 -8.09 -15.64 10.18
CA GLY A 94 -6.74 -15.73 10.75
C GLY A 94 -5.71 -14.91 9.97
N THR A 95 -4.51 -14.76 10.54
CA THR A 95 -3.37 -14.00 9.95
C THR A 95 -2.65 -14.73 8.82
N THR A 96 -3.12 -15.93 8.43
CA THR A 96 -2.54 -16.75 7.36
C THR A 96 -3.55 -16.87 6.22
N SER A 97 -3.20 -16.28 5.07
CA SER A 97 -3.95 -16.44 3.83
C SER A 97 -4.03 -17.93 3.45
N THR A 98 -5.22 -18.49 3.40
CA THR A 98 -5.48 -19.84 2.85
C THR A 98 -5.38 -19.89 1.32
N GLY A 99 -5.04 -18.76 0.67
CA GLY A 99 -5.03 -18.59 -0.79
C GLY A 99 -6.41 -18.50 -1.41
N ALA A 100 -7.47 -18.91 -0.71
CA ALA A 100 -8.85 -18.74 -1.14
C ALA A 100 -9.34 -17.33 -0.78
N VAL A 101 -9.67 -16.55 -1.82
CA VAL A 101 -10.16 -15.18 -1.70
C VAL A 101 -11.53 -15.08 -2.36
N GLN A 102 -12.52 -14.56 -1.65
CA GLN A 102 -13.85 -14.25 -2.23
C GLN A 102 -13.88 -12.80 -2.69
N THR A 103 -14.26 -12.58 -3.96
CA THR A 103 -14.59 -11.25 -4.46
C THR A 103 -15.90 -10.78 -3.84
N VAL A 104 -15.84 -9.69 -3.07
CA VAL A 104 -16.98 -9.03 -2.43
C VAL A 104 -17.52 -7.90 -3.29
N LEU A 105 -16.62 -7.16 -3.95
CA LEU A 105 -16.94 -6.13 -4.91
C LEU A 105 -16.07 -6.33 -6.15
N ASP A 106 -16.71 -6.39 -7.30
CA ASP A 106 -16.07 -6.58 -8.61
C ASP A 106 -16.30 -5.36 -9.50
N LEU A 107 -15.55 -5.28 -10.59
CA LEU A 107 -15.64 -4.24 -11.61
C LEU A 107 -17.05 -4.19 -12.21
N ARG A 108 -17.50 -2.98 -12.54
CA ARG A 108 -18.78 -2.75 -13.23
C ARG A 108 -18.63 -2.49 -14.72
N VAL A 109 -17.39 -2.51 -15.21
CA VAL A 109 -17.02 -2.10 -16.56
C VAL A 109 -16.26 -3.22 -17.25
N ASP A 110 -16.39 -3.26 -18.57
CA ASP A 110 -15.54 -4.11 -19.39
C ASP A 110 -14.13 -3.51 -19.48
N ILE A 111 -13.13 -4.38 -19.30
CA ILE A 111 -11.71 -4.04 -19.38
C ILE A 111 -11.03 -4.66 -20.61
N ALA A 112 -11.76 -5.41 -21.45
CA ALA A 112 -11.22 -6.03 -22.65
C ALA A 112 -10.56 -4.97 -23.57
N GLY A 113 -9.32 -5.23 -23.98
CA GLY A 113 -8.53 -4.32 -24.81
C GLY A 113 -8.11 -3.00 -24.15
N ARG A 114 -8.33 -2.82 -22.85
CA ARG A 114 -8.00 -1.58 -22.12
C ARG A 114 -6.73 -1.72 -21.29
N ASP A 115 -6.08 -0.59 -21.06
CA ASP A 115 -4.98 -0.50 -20.10
C ASP A 115 -5.55 -0.41 -18.67
N VAL A 116 -5.01 -1.24 -17.77
CA VAL A 116 -5.47 -1.36 -16.37
C VAL A 116 -4.31 -1.13 -15.41
N LEU A 117 -4.54 -0.27 -14.42
CA LEU A 117 -3.63 -0.03 -13.31
C LEU A 117 -4.29 -0.45 -11.99
N VAL A 118 -3.72 -1.44 -11.31
CA VAL A 118 -4.13 -1.87 -9.98
C VAL A 118 -3.39 -1.06 -8.93
N VAL A 119 -4.10 -0.51 -7.93
CA VAL A 119 -3.55 0.32 -6.86
C VAL A 119 -3.74 -0.38 -5.51
N GLU A 120 -2.62 -0.66 -4.85
CA GLU A 120 -2.54 -1.29 -3.51
C GLU A 120 -1.80 -0.40 -2.52
N ASP A 121 -2.15 -0.50 -1.24
CA ASP A 121 -1.41 0.16 -0.15
C ASP A 121 -0.11 -0.57 0.19
N ILE A 122 -0.12 -1.91 0.19
CA ILE A 122 1.07 -2.71 0.50
C ILE A 122 1.16 -4.00 -0.29
N LEU A 123 2.34 -4.24 -0.86
CA LEU A 123 2.74 -5.52 -1.40
C LEU A 123 3.63 -6.27 -0.39
N ASP A 124 3.03 -7.28 0.25
CA ASP A 124 3.69 -8.15 1.24
C ASP A 124 4.08 -9.51 0.63
N THR A 125 3.32 -10.58 0.87
CA THR A 125 3.56 -11.87 0.19
C THR A 125 3.14 -11.84 -1.27
N GLY A 126 2.14 -11.02 -1.62
CA GLY A 126 1.64 -10.82 -2.98
C GLY A 126 0.58 -11.81 -3.45
N HIS A 127 0.09 -12.73 -2.62
CA HIS A 127 -0.91 -13.72 -3.04
C HIS A 127 -2.21 -13.08 -3.52
N THR A 128 -2.74 -12.10 -2.78
CA THR A 128 -3.96 -11.38 -3.17
C THR A 128 -3.77 -10.66 -4.50
N LEU A 129 -2.66 -9.93 -4.64
CA LEU A 129 -2.35 -9.19 -5.87
C LEU A 129 -2.17 -10.13 -7.07
N ARG A 130 -1.48 -11.28 -6.90
CA ARG A 130 -1.34 -12.30 -7.94
C ARG A 130 -2.69 -12.87 -8.36
N TYR A 131 -3.55 -13.21 -7.41
CA TYR A 131 -4.91 -13.68 -7.69
C TYR A 131 -5.70 -12.64 -8.49
N MET A 132 -5.66 -11.38 -8.07
CA MET A 132 -6.33 -10.28 -8.74
C MET A 132 -5.79 -10.06 -10.17
N ILE A 133 -4.47 -10.05 -10.36
CA ILE A 133 -3.86 -9.92 -11.70
C ILE A 133 -4.33 -11.06 -12.62
N ASN A 134 -4.29 -12.30 -12.16
CA ASN A 134 -4.72 -13.46 -12.97
C ASN A 134 -6.21 -13.34 -13.34
N MET A 135 -7.05 -12.92 -12.39
CA MET A 135 -8.48 -12.72 -12.61
C MET A 135 -8.76 -11.59 -13.62
N LEU A 136 -8.00 -10.48 -13.56
CA LEU A 136 -8.12 -9.37 -14.50
C LEU A 136 -7.61 -9.76 -15.89
N GLN A 137 -6.47 -10.44 -15.99
CA GLN A 137 -5.90 -10.92 -17.26
C GLN A 137 -6.86 -11.85 -18.01
N ALA A 138 -7.62 -12.68 -17.30
CA ALA A 138 -8.63 -13.55 -17.89
C ALA A 138 -9.77 -12.77 -18.61
N ARG A 139 -9.92 -11.46 -18.35
CA ARG A 139 -10.90 -10.58 -19.01
C ARG A 139 -10.35 -9.92 -20.29
N GLY A 140 -9.15 -10.28 -20.71
CA GLY A 140 -8.52 -9.80 -21.94
C GLY A 140 -8.15 -8.31 -22.00
N PRO A 141 -7.66 -7.66 -20.92
CA PRO A 141 -7.15 -6.30 -21.00
C PRO A 141 -5.91 -6.22 -21.92
N LYS A 142 -5.64 -5.02 -22.44
CA LYS A 142 -4.41 -4.73 -23.21
C LYS A 142 -3.17 -4.81 -22.32
N SER A 143 -3.28 -4.32 -21.09
CA SER A 143 -2.23 -4.42 -20.08
C SER A 143 -2.82 -4.45 -18.68
N VAL A 144 -2.12 -5.10 -17.75
CA VAL A 144 -2.37 -5.00 -16.30
C VAL A 144 -1.04 -4.65 -15.67
N ARG A 145 -0.95 -3.47 -15.07
CA ARG A 145 0.21 -3.00 -14.29
C ARG A 145 -0.23 -2.67 -12.87
N THR A 146 0.72 -2.50 -11.97
CA THR A 146 0.48 -2.32 -10.54
C THR A 146 1.23 -1.10 -10.00
N ALA A 147 0.54 -0.33 -9.17
CA ALA A 147 1.10 0.73 -8.34
C ALA A 147 0.89 0.36 -6.87
N VAL A 148 1.97 0.20 -6.13
CA VAL A 148 1.94 -0.17 -4.71
C VAL A 148 2.59 0.94 -3.90
N LEU A 149 1.94 1.39 -2.82
CA LEU A 149 2.54 2.42 -1.99
C LEU A 149 3.75 1.87 -1.23
N LEU A 150 3.61 0.73 -0.57
CA LEU A 150 4.68 0.06 0.16
C LEU A 150 5.01 -1.29 -0.46
N HIS A 151 6.30 -1.63 -0.54
CA HIS A 151 6.75 -2.93 -1.07
C HIS A 151 7.75 -3.58 -0.11
N LYS A 152 7.39 -4.74 0.44
CA LYS A 152 8.26 -5.60 1.26
C LYS A 152 8.98 -6.62 0.37
N ALA A 153 9.92 -6.12 -0.45
CA ALA A 153 10.52 -6.86 -1.56
C ALA A 153 11.07 -8.25 -1.16
N GLU A 154 11.72 -8.36 0.01
CA GLU A 154 12.27 -9.64 0.49
C GLU A 154 11.20 -10.73 0.63
N ARG A 155 9.99 -10.37 1.06
CA ARG A 155 8.88 -11.33 1.22
C ARG A 155 8.24 -11.68 -0.11
N THR A 156 7.98 -10.68 -0.95
CA THR A 156 7.32 -10.91 -2.25
C THR A 156 8.19 -11.76 -3.19
N VAL A 157 9.49 -11.46 -3.25
CA VAL A 157 10.43 -12.19 -4.13
C VAL A 157 10.60 -13.63 -3.66
N ALA A 158 10.73 -13.86 -2.35
CA ALA A 158 10.86 -15.20 -1.80
C ALA A 158 9.64 -16.09 -2.09
N GLU A 159 8.43 -15.52 -2.05
CA GLU A 159 7.19 -16.28 -2.20
C GLU A 159 6.73 -16.42 -3.66
N LEU A 160 6.79 -15.35 -4.47
CA LEU A 160 6.06 -15.28 -5.74
C LEU A 160 6.85 -14.72 -6.94
N GLY A 161 8.01 -14.11 -6.72
CA GLY A 161 8.77 -13.43 -7.78
C GLY A 161 7.97 -12.35 -8.52
N LEU A 162 7.00 -11.72 -7.85
CA LEU A 162 6.18 -10.64 -8.41
C LEU A 162 6.89 -9.30 -8.23
N THR A 163 6.99 -8.51 -9.30
CA THR A 163 7.59 -7.17 -9.27
C THR A 163 6.56 -6.12 -9.68
N PRO A 164 6.19 -5.19 -8.79
CA PRO A 164 5.29 -4.10 -9.15
C PRO A 164 5.97 -3.07 -10.05
N GLU A 165 5.22 -2.48 -10.98
CA GLU A 165 5.77 -1.54 -11.95
C GLU A 165 5.97 -0.14 -11.39
N PHE A 166 5.14 0.27 -10.43
CA PHE A 166 5.23 1.56 -9.77
C PHE A 166 5.26 1.36 -8.26
N VAL A 167 6.33 1.82 -7.61
CA VAL A 167 6.55 1.63 -6.17
C VAL A 167 6.71 2.97 -5.49
N GLY A 168 5.90 3.22 -4.46
CA GLY A 168 6.07 4.37 -3.58
C GLY A 168 7.37 4.24 -2.79
N PHE A 169 7.40 3.27 -1.88
CA PHE A 169 8.52 3.04 -0.98
C PHE A 169 8.81 1.55 -0.81
N VAL A 170 10.08 1.18 -0.85
CA VAL A 170 10.54 -0.15 -0.42
C VAL A 170 10.81 -0.08 1.08
N ILE A 171 10.23 -1.01 1.84
CA ILE A 171 10.35 -1.04 3.31
C ILE A 171 10.85 -2.40 3.81
N PRO A 172 11.51 -2.44 4.98
CA PRO A 172 11.82 -3.70 5.65
C PRO A 172 10.53 -4.43 6.08
N ASN A 173 10.68 -5.68 6.51
CA ASN A 173 9.57 -6.47 7.03
C ASN A 173 9.16 -6.04 8.46
N GLU A 174 8.55 -4.87 8.56
CA GLU A 174 8.00 -4.30 9.81
C GLU A 174 6.47 -4.27 9.77
N PHE A 175 5.80 -4.30 10.92
CA PHE A 175 4.35 -4.13 10.99
C PHE A 175 4.03 -2.63 10.92
N VAL A 176 3.42 -2.17 9.83
CA VAL A 176 3.19 -0.74 9.57
C VAL A 176 1.71 -0.39 9.60
N VAL A 177 1.40 0.83 10.06
CA VAL A 177 0.05 1.39 10.14
C VAL A 177 0.03 2.84 9.67
N GLY A 178 -1.16 3.35 9.36
CA GLY A 178 -1.36 4.72 8.89
C GLY A 178 -1.51 4.81 7.37
N TYR A 179 -2.05 5.94 6.93
CA TYR A 179 -2.31 6.24 5.52
C TYR A 179 -3.05 5.10 4.78
N GLY A 180 -4.13 4.60 5.41
CA GLY A 180 -4.93 3.49 4.91
C GLY A 180 -4.60 2.13 5.53
N LEU A 181 -3.35 1.90 5.97
CA LEU A 181 -2.90 0.67 6.61
C LEU A 181 -3.46 0.54 8.04
N ASP A 182 -3.79 -0.67 8.48
CA ASP A 182 -4.43 -0.91 9.77
C ASP A 182 -3.83 -2.01 10.63
N TYR A 183 -4.20 -1.93 11.91
CA TYR A 183 -4.28 -3.06 12.82
C TYR A 183 -5.68 -3.04 13.44
N ASP A 184 -6.42 -4.14 13.30
CA ASP A 184 -7.78 -4.29 13.83
C ASP A 184 -8.72 -3.12 13.44
N GLN A 185 -8.67 -2.72 12.17
CA GLN A 185 -9.41 -1.58 11.59
C GLN A 185 -9.07 -0.19 12.16
N LYS A 186 -8.06 -0.08 13.03
CA LYS A 186 -7.58 1.21 13.59
C LYS A 186 -6.46 1.80 12.75
N TYR A 187 -6.04 3.02 13.10
CA TYR A 187 -4.88 3.74 12.54
C TYR A 187 -4.95 4.20 11.08
N ARG A 188 -5.89 3.69 10.26
CA ARG A 188 -6.00 4.06 8.82
C ARG A 188 -6.01 5.57 8.55
N SER A 189 -6.56 6.36 9.48
CA SER A 189 -6.74 7.80 9.32
C SER A 189 -5.48 8.63 9.60
N LEU A 190 -4.40 8.02 10.10
CA LEU A 190 -3.15 8.73 10.33
C LEU A 190 -2.59 9.22 8.97
N PRO A 191 -2.22 10.50 8.82
CA PRO A 191 -1.75 11.04 7.53
C PRO A 191 -0.29 10.69 7.22
N TRP A 192 0.33 9.87 8.07
CA TRP A 192 1.72 9.42 8.02
C TRP A 192 1.76 7.91 8.26
N ILE A 193 2.90 7.28 7.98
CA ILE A 193 3.09 5.84 8.14
C ILE A 193 4.15 5.59 9.21
N GLY A 194 3.85 4.69 10.14
CA GLY A 194 4.75 4.29 11.21
C GLY A 194 4.74 2.79 11.48
N VAL A 195 5.79 2.33 12.15
CA VAL A 195 5.92 0.97 12.65
C VAL A 195 5.12 0.86 13.95
N LEU A 196 4.17 -0.07 13.99
CA LEU A 196 3.41 -0.35 15.20
C LEU A 196 4.31 -1.03 16.22
N ALA A 197 4.21 -0.64 17.48
CA ALA A 197 5.03 -1.21 18.53
C ALA A 197 4.59 -2.66 18.83
N PRO A 198 5.53 -3.63 18.93
CA PRO A 198 5.22 -5.04 19.17
C PRO A 198 4.32 -5.31 20.38
N TRP A 199 4.38 -4.50 21.43
CA TRP A 199 3.53 -4.66 22.61
C TRP A 199 2.03 -4.43 22.32
N VAL A 200 1.69 -3.79 21.19
CA VAL A 200 0.31 -3.58 20.76
C VAL A 200 -0.28 -4.88 20.21
N TYR A 201 0.43 -5.54 19.29
CA TYR A 201 -0.10 -6.67 18.51
C TYR A 201 0.47 -8.06 18.86
N GLY A 202 1.56 -8.12 19.63
CA GLY A 202 2.21 -9.38 19.98
C GLY A 202 1.58 -10.10 21.17
N ASP A 203 1.89 -11.38 21.32
CA ASP A 203 1.45 -12.21 22.45
C ASP A 203 2.05 -11.74 23.78
N ALA A 204 1.47 -12.17 24.92
CA ALA A 204 1.86 -11.71 26.27
C ALA A 204 3.39 -11.71 26.52
N ASP A 205 4.10 -12.75 26.06
CA ASP A 205 5.55 -12.85 26.18
C ASP A 205 6.32 -11.78 25.39
N SER A 206 5.82 -11.43 24.20
CA SER A 206 6.42 -10.38 23.38
C SER A 206 6.17 -8.98 23.96
N LYS A 207 5.00 -8.77 24.61
CA LYS A 207 4.71 -7.53 25.35
C LYS A 207 5.65 -7.35 26.54
N ILE A 208 5.89 -8.42 27.31
CA ILE A 208 6.79 -8.42 28.48
C ILE A 208 8.24 -8.14 28.04
N LYS A 209 8.73 -8.82 27.00
CA LYS A 209 10.10 -8.61 26.50
C LYS A 209 10.31 -7.18 25.97
N TYR A 210 9.34 -6.66 25.22
CA TYR A 210 9.44 -5.29 24.69
C TYR A 210 9.46 -4.25 25.83
N SER A 211 8.61 -4.42 26.85
CA SER A 211 8.60 -3.55 28.03
C SER A 211 9.90 -3.62 28.84
N ALA A 212 10.52 -4.80 28.93
CA ALA A 212 11.78 -4.99 29.65
C ALA A 212 13.00 -4.36 28.94
N CYS A 213 12.96 -4.27 27.60
CA CYS A 213 14.04 -3.67 26.80
C CYS A 213 13.92 -2.15 26.61
N GLY A 214 12.88 -1.50 27.14
CA GLY A 214 12.72 -0.04 27.08
C GLY A 214 12.37 0.52 25.69
N GLY A 215 11.82 -0.29 24.79
CA GLY A 215 11.60 0.06 23.38
C GLY A 215 12.91 0.19 22.59
N ARG A 216 12.85 0.29 21.26
CA ARG A 216 14.06 0.44 20.41
C ARG A 216 14.78 1.80 20.56
N GLY A 217 14.45 2.61 21.57
CA GLY A 217 14.79 4.04 21.66
C GLY A 217 15.53 4.55 22.90
N LYS A 218 16.17 3.70 23.71
CA LYS A 218 17.06 4.17 24.80
C LYS A 218 18.43 3.51 24.79
N ALA A 219 19.21 3.75 23.74
CA ALA A 219 20.66 3.67 23.84
C ALA A 219 21.17 5.02 24.37
N THR A 220 21.28 5.14 25.70
CA THR A 220 22.08 6.21 26.32
C THR A 220 23.51 6.08 25.80
N LYS A 221 23.98 7.08 25.05
CA LYS A 221 25.40 7.29 24.80
C LYS A 221 26.08 7.48 26.15
N GLN A 222 26.77 6.45 26.63
CA GLN A 222 27.81 6.62 27.63
C GLN A 222 29.04 7.14 26.87
N SER A 223 29.36 8.40 27.10
CA SER A 223 30.63 9.00 26.74
C SER A 223 31.70 8.45 27.67
N ASP A 224 32.67 7.73 27.10
CA ASP A 224 33.89 7.39 27.80
C ASP A 224 34.83 8.60 27.71
N ASP A 225 35.13 9.18 28.88
CA ASP A 225 36.30 10.02 29.16
C ASP A 225 37.57 9.17 29.28
#